data_AF-A0A6I5RH83-F1
#
_entry.id   AF-A0A6I5RH83-F1
#
_cell.length_a   1.000
_cell.length_b   1.000
_cell.length_c   1.000
_cell.angle_alpha   90.00
_cell.angle_beta   90.00
_cell.angle_gamma   90.00
#
_symmetry.space_group_name_H-M   'P 1'
#
loop_
_entity.id
_entity.type
_entity.pdbx_description
1 polymer ?
#
loop_
_entity_poly.entity_id
_entity_poly.type
_entity_poly.pdbx_seq_one_letter_code
_entity_poly.pdbx_strand_id
1 'polypeptide(L)' 'MMKPTQIAPSHLTARQRRLRDIVKRLVIELGYLEHCLAEGLQDPNVQTAAAGIDTAIDCLNEHLSR' A
#
# COMPACT_ATOMS: atom_id res chain seq x y z
N MET A 1 -12.87 40.00 9.47
CA MET A 1 -13.67 38.76 9.56
C MET A 1 -12.92 37.66 8.82
N MET A 2 -12.32 36.70 9.54
CA MET A 2 -11.74 35.50 8.91
C MET A 2 -12.88 34.54 8.58
N LYS A 3 -13.03 34.16 7.31
CA LYS A 3 -13.96 33.10 6.92
C LYS A 3 -13.41 31.77 7.46
N PRO A 4 -14.24 30.93 8.12
CA PRO A 4 -13.82 29.59 8.47
C PRO A 4 -13.58 28.83 7.17
N THR A 5 -12.35 28.37 6.96
CA THR A 5 -12.04 27.40 5.92
C THR A 5 -12.81 26.13 6.29
N GLN A 6 -13.94 25.88 5.62
CA GLN A 6 -14.64 24.60 5.72
C GLN A 6 -13.68 23.52 5.21
N ILE A 7 -13.05 22.80 6.13
CA ILE A 7 -12.38 21.55 5.83
C ILE A 7 -13.50 20.57 5.49
N ALA A 8 -13.80 20.44 4.19
CA ALA A 8 -14.74 19.42 3.74
C ALA A 8 -14.19 18.06 4.20
N PRO A 9 -14.95 17.26 4.97
CA PRO A 9 -14.53 15.90 5.24
C PRO A 9 -14.39 15.19 3.89
N SER A 10 -13.16 14.77 3.55
CA SER A 10 -12.89 14.01 2.35
C SER A 10 -13.53 12.64 2.49
N HIS A 11 -14.83 12.55 2.23
CA HIS A 11 -15.56 11.30 2.23
C HIS A 11 -15.07 10.47 1.04
N LEU A 12 -14.04 9.66 1.29
CA LEU A 12 -13.58 8.66 0.35
C LEU A 12 -14.78 7.87 -0.15
N THR A 13 -14.90 7.68 -1.45
CA THR A 13 -15.87 6.76 -2.05
C THR A 13 -15.67 5.35 -1.51
N ALA A 14 -16.69 4.49 -1.61
CA ALA A 14 -16.58 3.08 -1.21
C ALA A 14 -15.41 2.37 -1.94
N ARG A 15 -15.20 2.71 -3.22
CA ARG A 15 -14.08 2.22 -4.03
C ARG A 15 -12.73 2.67 -3.46
N GLN A 16 -12.57 3.95 -3.13
CA GLN A 16 -11.34 4.48 -2.56
C GLN A 16 -11.04 3.90 -1.17
N ARG A 17 -12.06 3.68 -0.33
CA ARG A 17 -11.89 2.99 0.96
C ARG A 17 -11.39 1.57 0.76
N ARG A 18 -12.02 0.81 -0.15
CA ARG A 18 -11.61 -0.56 -0.47
C ARG A 18 -10.18 -0.61 -0.99
N LEU A 19 -9.81 0.29 -1.90
CA LEU A 19 -8.45 0.38 -2.42
C LEU A 19 -7.45 0.65 -1.29
N ARG A 20 -7.74 1.62 -0.43
CA ARG A 20 -6.90 1.94 0.73
C ARG A 20 -6.70 0.75 1.66
N ASP A 21 -7.75 -0.02 1.93
CA ASP A 21 -7.66 -1.18 2.82
C ASP A 21 -6.84 -2.31 2.19
N ILE A 22 -6.96 -2.52 0.87
CA ILE A 22 -6.13 -3.47 0.12
C ILE A 22 -4.65 -3.04 0.18
N VAL A 23 -4.35 -1.77 -0.08
CA VAL A 23 -2.97 -1.25 -0.05
C VAL A 23 -2.36 -1.40 1.34
N LYS A 24 -3.10 -1.07 2.40
CA LYS A 24 -2.65 -1.29 3.77
C LYS A 24 -2.30 -2.75 4.03
N ARG A 25 -3.13 -3.69 3.55
CA ARG A 25 -2.84 -5.12 3.69
C ARG A 25 -1.57 -5.50 2.94
N LEU A 26 -1.42 -5.06 1.69
CA LEU A 26 -0.22 -5.35 0.88
C LEU A 26 1.07 -4.86 1.55
N VAL A 27 1.07 -3.65 2.10
CA VAL A 27 2.23 -3.09 2.82
C VAL A 27 2.59 -3.92 4.05
N ILE A 28 1.59 -4.41 4.80
CA ILE A 28 1.83 -5.29 5.96
C ILE A 28 2.44 -6.62 5.52
N GLU A 29 1.89 -7.23 4.46
CA GLU A 29 2.42 -8.51 3.94
C GLU A 29 3.84 -8.34 3.40
N LEU A 30 4.13 -7.26 2.66
CA LEU A 30 5.48 -6.98 2.18
C LEU A 30 6.47 -6.91 3.33
N GLY A 31 6.17 -6.13 4.38
CA GLY A 31 7.05 -6.01 5.54
C GLY A 31 7.28 -7.35 6.26
N TYR A 32 6.27 -8.23 6.31
CA TYR A 32 6.44 -9.57 6.85
C TYR A 32 7.36 -10.44 5.97
N LEU A 33 7.18 -10.42 4.65
CA LEU A 33 8.00 -11.19 3.73
C LEU A 33 9.46 -10.70 3.75
N GLU A 34 9.68 -9.39 3.75
CA GLU A 34 11.01 -8.79 3.87
C GLU A 34 11.68 -9.16 5.20
N HIS A 35 10.92 -9.17 6.30
CA HIS A 35 11.44 -9.65 7.59
C HIS A 35 11.88 -11.12 7.52
N CYS A 36 11.05 -12.00 6.94
CA CYS A 36 11.42 -13.41 6.75
C CYS A 36 12.71 -13.56 5.91
N LEU A 37 12.86 -12.79 4.84
CA LEU A 37 14.06 -12.79 4.01
C LEU A 37 15.28 -12.27 4.78
N ALA A 38 15.12 -11.23 5.60
CA ALA A 38 16.17 -10.67 6.45
C ALA A 38 16.65 -11.66 7.53
N GLU A 39 15.76 -12.49 8.07
CA GLU A 39 16.09 -13.60 8.98
C GLU A 39 16.74 -14.80 8.24
N GLY A 40 16.99 -14.67 6.94
CA GLY A 40 17.73 -15.64 6.15
C GLY A 40 16.87 -16.76 5.53
N LEU A 41 15.54 -16.64 5.55
CA LEU A 41 14.65 -17.60 4.88
C LEU A 41 14.92 -17.61 3.37
N GLN A 42 15.39 -18.74 2.83
CA GLN A 42 15.70 -18.92 1.40
C GLN A 42 14.54 -19.58 0.63
N ASP A 43 13.30 -19.20 0.91
CA ASP A 43 12.14 -19.73 0.19
C ASP A 43 11.91 -18.92 -1.11
N PRO A 44 12.00 -19.53 -2.30
CA PRO A 44 11.79 -18.83 -3.57
C PRO A 44 10.36 -18.28 -3.72
N ASN A 45 9.38 -18.88 -3.04
CA ASN A 45 8.00 -18.38 -3.05
C ASN A 45 7.89 -17.07 -2.26
N VAL A 46 8.60 -16.97 -1.14
CA VAL A 46 8.65 -15.74 -0.32
C VAL A 46 9.33 -14.61 -1.09
N GLN A 47 10.44 -14.91 -1.76
CA GLN A 47 11.14 -13.95 -2.63
C GLN A 47 10.24 -13.46 -3.78
N THR A 48 9.56 -14.39 -4.46
CA THR A 48 8.64 -14.08 -5.55
C THR A 48 7.46 -13.25 -5.07
N ALA A 49 6.89 -13.59 -3.90
CA ALA A 49 5.78 -12.85 -3.31
C ALA A 49 6.18 -11.42 -2.92
N ALA A 50 7.34 -11.24 -2.30
CA ALA A 50 7.85 -9.92 -1.91
C ALA A 50 8.02 -9.03 -3.15
N ALA A 51 8.73 -9.51 -4.17
CA ALA A 51 8.95 -8.79 -5.42
C ALA A 51 7.64 -8.44 -6.16
N GLY A 52 6.67 -9.37 -6.14
CA GLY A 52 5.36 -9.15 -6.76
C GLY A 52 4.54 -8.07 -6.07
N ILE A 53 4.56 -8.02 -4.73
CA ILE A 53 3.86 -6.99 -3.97
C ILE A 53 4.52 -5.62 -4.15
N ASP A 54 5.86 -5.57 -4.11
CA ASP A 54 6.63 -4.35 -4.33
C ASP A 54 6.30 -3.73 -5.70
N THR A 55 6.34 -4.54 -6.77
CA THR A 55 5.95 -4.12 -8.12
C THR A 55 4.51 -3.59 -8.18
N ALA A 56 3.57 -4.21 -7.46
CA ALA A 56 2.17 -3.77 -7.45
C ALA A 56 2.00 -2.41 -6.75
N ILE A 57 2.77 -2.16 -5.69
CA ILE A 57 2.80 -0.87 -4.99
C ILE A 57 3.39 0.22 -5.89
N ASP A 58 4.49 -0.07 -6.60
CA ASP A 58 5.10 0.85 -7.56
C ASP A 58 4.14 1.23 -8.68
N CYS A 59 3.47 0.25 -9.30
CA CYS A 59 2.46 0.49 -10.34
C CYS A 59 1.35 1.41 -9.85
N LEU A 60 0.90 1.24 -8.59
CA LEU A 60 -0.12 2.09 -8.00
C LEU A 60 0.40 3.50 -7.75
N ASN A 61 1.62 3.64 -7.22
CA ASN A 61 2.23 4.95 -6.98
C ASN A 61 2.43 5.73 -8.29
N GLU A 62 2.83 5.06 -9.37
CA GLU A 62 2.92 5.66 -10.70
C GLU A 62 1.54 6.14 -11.18
N HIS A 63 0.49 5.34 -10.98
CA HIS A 63 -0.86 5.74 -11.35
C HIS A 63 -1.36 6.97 -10.55
N LEU A 64 -1.02 7.06 -9.27
CA LEU A 64 -1.46 8.14 -8.36
C LEU A 64 -0.67 9.43 -8.50
N SER A 65 0.53 9.38 -9.09
CA SER A 65 1.39 10.56 -9.33
C SER A 65 1.09 11.27 -10.67
N ARG A 66 0.18 10.72 -11.47
CA ARG A 66 -0.37 11.33 -12.70
C ARG A 66 -1.56 12.23 -12.38
#